data_AF-A0A964L667-F1
#
_entry.id   AF-A0A964L667-F1
#
_cell.length_a   1.000
_cell.length_b   1.000
_cell.length_c   1.000
_cell.angle_alpha   90.00
_cell.angle_beta   90.00
_cell.angle_gamma   90.00
#
_symmetry.space_group_name_H-M   'P 1'
#
loop_
_entity.id
_entity.type
_entity.pdbx_description
1 polymer ?
#
loop_
_entity_poly.entity_id
_entity_poly.type
_entity_poly.pdbx_seq_one_letter_code
_entity_poly.pdbx_strand_id
1 'polypeptide(L)'
;MNARAELEQLLADVFDNPPDEMRNQKLREMLHAHPELQEPYLEQVHLHALLQWRGGVAVPKDLPRHETEKAVPAPAANALPTRGWTARRGLTAALLFMVATVAVALIFLLPEAQARPDLVESLVDWNLNIAQMPLVERDGIYAGQVESLKATLAKGEFSRDDRSIAAEILDNSNWLTKNDDPIAKAHRFNEIADKLVDRLVAVTATRDESRIVKAADAYRRLAEQGVDANVERVVAIGFLNIETKAKLEKVQLQDEMRAKKLEQIIERNPEPARKTLRRILKGHHPHKGKKFFKTIN
;
A
#
# COMPACT_ATOMS: atom_id res chain seq x y z
N MET A 1 -44.32 25.22 2.63
CA MET A 1 -43.38 24.44 1.80
C MET A 1 -43.33 23.01 2.36
N ASN A 2 -43.10 22.00 1.51
CA ASN A 2 -42.78 20.66 2.01
C ASN A 2 -41.37 20.69 2.63
N ALA A 3 -41.15 19.96 3.73
CA ALA A 3 -39.87 19.87 4.43
C ALA A 3 -38.69 19.52 3.50
N ARG A 4 -38.94 18.71 2.46
CA ARG A 4 -37.95 18.43 1.40
C ARG A 4 -37.51 19.67 0.62
N ALA A 5 -38.45 20.54 0.23
CA ALA A 5 -38.13 21.77 -0.50
C ALA A 5 -37.38 22.77 0.40
N GLU A 6 -37.68 22.76 1.71
CA GLU A 6 -36.95 23.58 2.68
C GLU A 6 -35.52 23.08 2.89
N LEU A 7 -35.31 21.75 2.94
CA LEU A 7 -33.97 21.15 2.98
C LEU A 7 -33.15 21.52 1.73
N GLU A 8 -33.72 21.38 0.54
CA GLU A 8 -33.04 21.69 -0.72
C GLU A 8 -32.59 23.15 -0.78
N GLN A 9 -33.46 24.08 -0.35
CA GLN A 9 -33.13 25.50 -0.26
C GLN A 9 -32.03 25.77 0.77
N LEU A 10 -32.12 25.15 1.95
CA LEU A 10 -31.15 25.36 3.03
C LEU A 10 -29.77 24.79 2.67
N LEU A 11 -29.72 23.68 1.94
CA LEU A 11 -28.48 23.11 1.42
C LEU A 11 -27.85 23.97 0.33
N ALA A 12 -28.65 24.54 -0.59
CA ALA A 12 -28.13 25.49 -1.57
C ALA A 12 -27.49 26.69 -0.87
N ASP A 13 -28.17 27.26 0.14
CA ASP A 13 -27.65 28.38 0.91
C ASP A 13 -26.36 28.03 1.68
N VAL A 14 -26.27 26.82 2.25
CA VAL A 14 -25.08 26.36 2.99
C VAL A 14 -23.89 26.12 2.07
N PHE A 15 -24.10 25.66 0.84
CA PHE A 15 -23.02 25.40 -0.11
C PHE A 15 -22.50 26.64 -0.82
N ASP A 16 -23.35 27.63 -1.08
CA ASP A 16 -22.99 28.83 -1.83
C ASP A 16 -22.42 29.95 -0.96
N ASN A 17 -22.64 29.90 0.36
CA ASN A 17 -22.25 30.96 1.29
C ASN A 17 -21.23 30.47 2.34
N PRO A 18 -20.44 31.38 2.93
CA PRO A 18 -19.60 31.02 4.07
C PRO A 18 -20.42 30.40 5.21
N PRO A 19 -19.77 29.53 6.02
CA PRO A 19 -20.44 28.83 7.11
C PRO A 19 -21.10 29.81 8.07
N ASP A 20 -22.38 29.58 8.35
CA ASP A 20 -23.19 30.34 9.29
C ASP A 20 -23.79 29.39 10.33
N GLU A 21 -23.56 29.69 11.60
CA GLU A 21 -23.93 28.81 12.71
C GLU A 21 -25.45 28.67 12.83
N MET A 22 -26.20 29.73 12.51
CA MET A 22 -27.67 29.69 12.55
C MET A 22 -28.25 28.76 11.48
N ARG A 23 -27.74 28.83 10.24
CA ARG A 23 -28.12 27.88 9.16
C ARG A 23 -27.77 26.43 9.52
N ASN A 24 -26.58 26.21 10.07
CA ASN A 24 -26.14 24.85 10.48
C ASN A 24 -26.98 24.30 11.64
N GLN A 25 -27.41 25.15 12.57
CA GLN A 25 -28.31 24.76 13.65
C GLN A 25 -29.69 24.39 13.11
N LYS A 26 -30.26 25.21 12.22
CA LYS A 26 -31.56 24.93 11.58
C LYS A 26 -31.53 23.64 10.76
N LEU A 27 -30.44 23.37 10.04
CA LEU A 27 -30.24 22.09 9.33
C LEU A 27 -30.27 20.90 10.29
N ARG A 28 -29.55 20.98 11.41
CA ARG A 28 -29.52 19.92 12.44
C ARG A 28 -30.90 19.66 13.02
N GLU A 29 -31.62 20.72 13.38
CA GLU A 29 -32.98 20.62 13.92
C GLU A 29 -33.94 19.98 12.89
N MET A 30 -33.83 20.35 11.62
CA MET A 30 -34.65 19.79 10.53
C MET A 30 -34.39 18.29 10.31
N LEU A 31 -33.12 17.87 10.28
CA LEU A 31 -32.75 16.45 10.13
C LEU A 31 -33.11 15.60 11.36
N HIS A 32 -33.23 16.22 12.53
CA HIS A 32 -33.70 15.57 13.74
C HIS A 32 -35.23 15.40 13.75
N ALA A 33 -35.96 16.44 13.33
CA ALA A 33 -37.42 16.42 13.25
C ALA A 33 -37.96 15.52 12.13
N HIS A 34 -37.18 15.32 11.06
CA HIS A 34 -37.57 14.58 9.86
C HIS A 34 -36.52 13.53 9.46
N PRO A 35 -36.52 12.33 10.08
CA PRO A 35 -35.54 11.27 9.77
C PRO A 35 -35.54 10.85 8.29
N GLU A 36 -36.68 10.93 7.61
CA GLU A 36 -36.84 10.65 6.18
C GLU A 36 -36.02 11.58 5.27
N LEU A 37 -35.54 12.71 5.79
CA LEU A 37 -34.72 13.67 5.05
C LEU A 37 -33.22 13.40 5.15
N GLN A 38 -32.78 12.45 6.00
CA GLN A 38 -31.35 12.16 6.19
C GLN A 38 -30.71 11.54 4.94
N GLU A 39 -31.42 10.65 4.25
CA GLU A 39 -30.92 10.04 3.02
C GLU A 39 -30.75 11.07 1.88
N PRO A 40 -31.77 11.89 1.54
CA PRO A 40 -31.61 12.99 0.58
C PRO A 40 -30.49 13.99 0.94
N TYR A 41 -30.32 14.28 2.23
CA TYR A 41 -29.22 15.12 2.71
C TYR A 41 -27.85 14.51 2.38
N LEU A 42 -27.64 13.23 2.70
CA LEU A 42 -26.38 12.54 2.43
C LEU A 42 -26.07 12.45 0.93
N GLU A 43 -27.08 12.18 0.11
CA GLU A 43 -26.93 12.18 -1.35
C GLU A 43 -26.43 13.53 -1.88
N GLN A 44 -27.02 14.62 -1.39
CA GLN A 44 -26.69 15.97 -1.87
C GLN A 44 -25.32 16.44 -1.37
N VAL A 45 -24.95 16.12 -0.13
CA VAL A 45 -23.59 16.34 0.40
C VAL A 45 -22.55 15.55 -0.40
N HIS A 46 -22.83 14.29 -0.71
CA HIS A 46 -21.93 13.45 -1.50
C HIS A 46 -21.74 14.01 -2.92
N LEU A 47 -22.84 14.40 -3.58
CA LEU A 47 -22.79 15.04 -4.90
C LEU A 47 -21.95 16.34 -4.87
N HIS A 48 -22.15 17.19 -3.87
CA HIS A 48 -21.39 18.43 -3.73
C HIS A 48 -19.89 18.17 -3.51
N ALA A 49 -19.54 17.20 -2.67
CA ALA A 49 -18.15 16.79 -2.47
C ALA A 49 -17.48 16.30 -3.76
N LEU A 50 -18.20 15.50 -4.57
CA LEU A 50 -17.71 15.04 -5.87
C LEU A 50 -17.48 16.22 -6.85
N LEU A 51 -18.38 17.20 -6.86
CA LEU A 51 -18.26 18.39 -7.71
C LEU A 51 -17.08 19.27 -7.29
N GLN A 52 -16.90 19.51 -5.99
CA GLN A 52 -15.74 20.26 -5.47
C GLN A 52 -14.42 19.54 -5.80
N TRP A 53 -14.38 18.22 -5.68
CA TRP A 53 -13.17 17.45 -5.98
C TRP A 53 -12.81 17.48 -7.46
N ARG A 54 -13.81 17.46 -8.35
CA ARG A 54 -13.59 17.58 -9.80
C ARG A 54 -13.20 18.99 -10.23
N GLY A 55 -13.67 20.02 -9.52
CA GLY A 55 -13.31 21.41 -9.78
C GLY A 55 -11.84 21.73 -9.47
N GLY A 56 -11.20 20.93 -8.61
CA GLY A 56 -9.91 21.24 -8.02
C GLY A 56 -10.06 22.44 -7.10
N VAL A 57 -9.86 22.25 -5.79
CA VAL A 57 -9.84 23.39 -4.87
C VAL A 57 -8.78 24.37 -5.39
N ALA A 58 -9.23 25.55 -5.82
CA ALA A 58 -8.34 26.60 -6.30
C ALA A 58 -7.42 26.96 -5.14
N VAL A 59 -6.18 26.46 -5.20
CA VAL A 59 -5.15 26.80 -4.23
C VAL A 59 -5.02 28.33 -4.26
N PRO A 60 -5.24 29.03 -3.14
CA PRO A 60 -5.09 30.47 -3.08
C PRO A 60 -3.72 30.84 -3.66
N LYS A 61 -3.70 31.73 -4.66
CA LYS A 61 -2.48 32.13 -5.38
C LYS A 61 -1.40 32.76 -4.48
N ASP A 62 -1.74 33.08 -3.23
CA ASP A 62 -0.94 33.89 -2.32
C ASP A 62 -0.24 33.08 -1.22
N LEU A 63 -0.09 31.75 -1.37
CA LEU A 63 0.73 30.98 -0.44
C LEU A 63 2.23 31.31 -0.66
N PRO A 64 2.95 31.83 0.35
CA PRO A 64 4.35 32.20 0.22
C PRO A 64 5.19 30.96 -0.10
N ARG A 65 5.84 30.97 -1.27
CA ARG A 65 6.87 29.99 -1.63
C ARG A 65 8.05 30.15 -0.68
N HIS A 66 8.22 29.22 0.25
CA HIS A 66 9.46 29.11 0.99
C HIS A 66 10.57 28.65 0.02
N GLU A 67 11.47 29.58 -0.32
CA GLU A 67 12.73 29.33 -1.00
C GLU A 67 13.65 28.49 -0.10
N THR A 68 13.63 27.17 -0.28
CA THR A 68 14.64 26.28 0.30
C THR A 68 15.23 25.40 -0.78
N GLU A 69 16.11 25.98 -1.59
CA GLU A 69 17.02 25.23 -2.45
C GLU A 69 18.43 25.80 -2.32
N LYS A 70 19.12 25.43 -1.23
CA LYS A 70 20.58 25.57 -1.15
C LYS A 70 21.20 24.30 -1.74
N ALA A 71 21.89 24.49 -2.86
CA ALA A 71 22.63 23.46 -3.59
C ALA A 71 23.65 22.75 -2.68
N VAL A 72 23.57 21.41 -2.65
CA VAL A 72 24.56 20.54 -2.00
C VAL A 72 25.70 20.29 -2.99
N PRO A 73 26.98 20.55 -2.64
CA PRO A 73 28.11 20.29 -3.52
C PRO A 73 28.34 18.79 -3.70
N ALA A 74 28.63 18.39 -4.95
CA ALA A 74 28.89 17.01 -5.34
C ALA A 74 30.18 16.45 -4.71
N PRO A 75 30.20 15.17 -4.27
CA PRO A 75 31.41 14.54 -3.74
C PRO A 75 32.43 14.23 -4.85
N ALA A 76 33.71 14.46 -4.52
CA ALA A 76 34.85 14.24 -5.40
C ALA A 76 35.07 12.74 -5.70
N ALA A 77 35.31 12.44 -6.98
CA ALA A 77 35.60 11.10 -7.47
C ALA A 77 37.02 10.65 -7.06
N ASN A 78 37.12 9.61 -6.24
CA ASN A 78 38.39 8.96 -5.92
C ASN A 78 38.80 8.03 -7.07
N ALA A 79 39.93 8.34 -7.70
CA ALA A 79 40.54 7.53 -8.74
C ALA A 79 41.12 6.22 -8.17
N LEU A 80 40.81 5.09 -8.82
CA LEU A 80 41.34 3.78 -8.47
C LEU A 80 42.76 3.59 -9.06
N PRO A 81 43.71 3.01 -8.31
CA PRO A 81 45.04 2.70 -8.82
C PRO A 81 45.00 1.50 -9.78
N THR A 82 45.47 1.71 -11.00
CA THR A 82 45.69 0.68 -12.02
C THR A 82 46.95 -0.13 -11.67
N ARG A 83 46.75 -1.29 -11.03
CA ARG A 83 47.85 -2.19 -10.64
C ARG A 83 48.20 -3.14 -11.78
N GLY A 84 49.30 -2.84 -12.46
CA GLY A 84 49.88 -3.65 -13.53
C GLY A 84 50.34 -5.03 -13.03
N TRP A 85 49.92 -6.08 -13.74
CA TRP A 85 50.28 -7.47 -13.51
C TRP A 85 51.34 -7.86 -14.54
N THR A 86 52.61 -7.89 -14.13
CA THR A 86 53.68 -8.56 -14.88
C THR A 86 53.87 -9.96 -14.33
N ALA A 87 53.70 -10.93 -15.22
CA ALA A 87 53.86 -12.35 -14.96
C ALA A 87 55.32 -12.69 -14.61
N ARG A 88 55.51 -13.41 -13.50
CA ARG A 88 56.67 -14.28 -13.30
C ARG A 88 56.19 -15.68 -13.00
N ARG A 89 56.34 -16.54 -14.01
CA ARG A 89 56.17 -18.00 -13.94
C ARG A 89 57.36 -18.60 -13.18
N GLY A 90 57.09 -19.50 -12.24
CA GLY A 90 58.11 -20.39 -11.70
C GLY A 90 57.78 -20.96 -10.32
N LEU A 91 57.46 -22.27 -10.30
CA LEU A 91 57.68 -23.18 -9.16
C LEU A 91 56.83 -23.03 -7.88
N THR A 92 55.50 -23.28 -7.93
CA THR A 92 54.72 -23.68 -6.74
C THR A 92 53.42 -24.43 -7.12
N ALA A 93 53.51 -25.61 -7.74
CA ALA A 93 52.31 -26.36 -8.17
C ALA A 93 51.61 -27.15 -7.02
N ALA A 94 52.30 -27.45 -5.92
CA ALA A 94 51.73 -28.28 -4.84
C ALA A 94 51.08 -27.47 -3.69
N LEU A 95 51.52 -26.22 -3.46
CA LEU A 95 50.96 -25.36 -2.39
C LEU A 95 49.69 -24.60 -2.83
N LEU A 96 49.48 -24.42 -4.15
CA LEU A 96 48.30 -23.75 -4.69
C LEU A 96 47.03 -24.60 -4.58
N PHE A 97 47.13 -25.93 -4.60
CA PHE A 97 45.95 -26.78 -4.41
C PHE A 97 45.39 -26.72 -2.99
N MET A 98 46.26 -26.65 -1.96
CA MET A 98 45.82 -26.57 -0.57
C MET A 98 45.27 -25.18 -0.22
N VAL A 99 45.86 -24.11 -0.76
CA VAL A 99 45.31 -22.75 -0.61
C VAL A 99 44.02 -22.59 -1.41
N ALA A 100 43.90 -23.21 -2.59
CA ALA A 100 42.66 -23.19 -3.36
C ALA A 100 41.52 -23.96 -2.68
N THR A 101 41.77 -25.12 -2.06
CA THR A 101 40.72 -25.84 -1.33
C THR A 101 40.30 -25.12 -0.05
N VAL A 102 41.22 -24.51 0.69
CA VAL A 102 40.88 -23.69 1.87
C VAL A 102 40.19 -22.38 1.47
N ALA A 103 40.58 -21.74 0.37
CA ALA A 103 39.90 -20.55 -0.15
C ALA A 103 38.50 -20.87 -0.66
N VAL A 104 38.31 -22.01 -1.34
CA VAL A 104 36.99 -22.49 -1.78
C VAL A 104 36.13 -22.85 -0.57
N ALA A 105 36.68 -23.53 0.45
CA ALA A 105 35.97 -23.82 1.69
C ALA A 105 35.58 -22.53 2.44
N LEU A 106 36.44 -21.52 2.48
CA LEU A 106 36.14 -20.23 3.08
C LEU A 106 35.06 -19.45 2.31
N ILE A 107 34.96 -19.61 0.99
CA ILE A 107 33.85 -19.04 0.19
C ILE A 107 32.51 -19.71 0.54
N PHE A 108 32.49 -20.99 0.91
CA PHE A 108 31.27 -21.67 1.39
C PHE A 108 30.96 -21.46 2.88
N LEU A 109 31.96 -21.09 3.70
CA LEU A 109 31.80 -20.82 5.14
C LEU A 109 31.58 -19.34 5.47
N LEU A 110 31.79 -18.43 4.54
CA LEU A 110 31.25 -17.10 4.65
C LEU A 110 29.75 -17.25 4.40
N PRO A 111 28.87 -17.18 5.42
CA PRO A 111 27.48 -16.91 5.12
C PRO A 111 27.54 -15.69 4.23
N GLU A 112 27.11 -15.81 2.97
CA GLU A 112 26.86 -14.65 2.14
C GLU A 112 26.18 -13.68 3.08
N ALA A 113 26.70 -12.45 3.17
CA ALA A 113 26.02 -11.39 3.88
C ALA A 113 24.72 -11.16 3.10
N GLN A 114 23.78 -12.08 3.27
CA GLN A 114 22.42 -12.03 2.80
C GLN A 114 21.92 -10.81 3.54
N ALA A 115 21.91 -9.70 2.81
CA ALA A 115 21.26 -8.48 3.24
C ALA A 115 19.95 -8.93 3.86
N ARG A 116 19.84 -8.76 5.19
CA ARG A 116 18.82 -9.41 6.01
C ARG A 116 17.51 -9.38 5.24
N PRO A 117 16.84 -10.54 5.03
CA PRO A 117 15.60 -10.58 4.27
C PRO A 117 14.67 -9.51 4.84
N ASP A 118 14.12 -8.69 3.94
CA ASP A 118 13.30 -7.56 4.35
C ASP A 118 12.03 -8.13 5.01
N LEU A 119 11.87 -7.84 6.31
CA LEU A 119 10.92 -8.54 7.17
C LEU A 119 9.49 -8.33 6.67
N VAL A 120 9.18 -7.12 6.19
CA VAL A 120 7.84 -6.75 5.70
C VAL A 120 7.46 -7.63 4.50
N GLU A 121 8.35 -7.76 3.52
CA GLU A 121 8.18 -8.56 2.31
C GLU A 121 7.93 -10.04 2.68
N SER A 122 8.72 -10.58 3.62
CA SER A 122 8.55 -11.96 4.08
C SER A 122 7.22 -12.20 4.81
N LEU A 123 6.77 -11.21 5.59
CA LEU A 123 5.51 -11.26 6.31
C LEU A 123 4.30 -11.15 5.37
N VAL A 124 4.41 -10.37 4.29
CA VAL A 124 3.41 -10.31 3.21
C VAL A 124 3.26 -11.69 2.57
N ASP A 125 4.36 -12.33 2.18
CA ASP A 125 4.33 -13.66 1.57
C ASP A 125 3.73 -14.71 2.51
N TRP A 126 4.11 -14.66 3.78
CA TRP A 126 3.56 -15.56 4.78
C TRP A 126 2.06 -15.35 5.00
N ASN A 127 1.58 -14.10 5.01
CA ASN A 127 0.14 -13.80 5.10
C ASN A 127 -0.65 -14.33 3.91
N LEU A 128 -0.13 -14.11 2.70
CA LEU A 128 -0.76 -14.60 1.47
C LEU A 128 -0.81 -16.13 1.47
N ASN A 129 0.25 -16.79 1.93
CA ASN A 129 0.27 -18.23 2.13
C ASN A 129 -0.84 -18.69 3.10
N ILE A 130 -0.93 -18.10 4.31
CA ILE A 130 -1.99 -18.44 5.27
C ILE A 130 -3.39 -18.26 4.65
N ALA A 131 -3.62 -17.15 3.93
CA ALA A 131 -4.92 -16.86 3.34
C ALA A 131 -5.35 -17.82 2.22
N GLN A 132 -4.38 -18.45 1.55
CA GLN A 132 -4.62 -19.43 0.48
C GLN A 132 -4.86 -20.85 1.02
N MET A 133 -4.49 -21.12 2.27
CA MET A 133 -4.63 -22.45 2.88
C MET A 133 -6.05 -22.74 3.36
N PRO A 134 -6.47 -24.02 3.40
CA PRO A 134 -7.72 -24.42 4.05
C PRO A 134 -7.76 -23.95 5.51
N LEU A 135 -8.92 -23.50 5.99
CA LEU A 135 -9.05 -22.93 7.34
C LEU A 135 -8.47 -23.84 8.45
N VAL A 136 -8.66 -25.15 8.31
CA VAL A 136 -8.16 -26.17 9.26
C VAL A 136 -6.63 -26.29 9.33
N GLU A 137 -5.90 -25.86 8.29
CA GLU A 137 -4.43 -25.94 8.24
C GLU A 137 -3.75 -24.64 8.70
N ARG A 138 -4.50 -23.53 8.72
CA ARG A 138 -3.93 -22.20 9.00
C ARG A 138 -3.34 -22.07 10.40
N ASP A 139 -3.99 -22.65 11.40
CA ASP A 139 -3.52 -22.62 12.79
C ASP A 139 -2.12 -23.25 12.93
N GLY A 140 -1.88 -24.39 12.27
CA GLY A 140 -0.58 -25.06 12.30
C GLY A 140 0.51 -24.23 11.64
N ILE A 141 0.23 -23.62 10.49
CA ILE A 141 1.16 -22.75 9.77
C ILE A 141 1.47 -21.49 10.59
N TYR A 142 0.47 -20.91 11.23
CA TYR A 142 0.64 -19.74 12.10
C TYR A 142 1.53 -20.07 13.29
N ALA A 143 1.19 -21.13 14.04
CA ALA A 143 1.92 -21.54 15.23
C ALA A 143 3.39 -21.90 14.93
N GLY A 144 3.68 -22.45 13.75
CA GLY A 144 5.04 -22.84 13.35
C GLY A 144 6.00 -21.67 13.10
N GLN A 145 5.51 -20.46 12.81
CA GLN A 145 6.36 -19.32 12.41
C GLN A 145 6.18 -18.06 13.28
N VAL A 146 5.04 -17.89 13.96
CA VAL A 146 4.74 -16.62 14.64
C VAL A 146 5.80 -16.22 15.67
N GLU A 147 6.30 -17.15 16.48
CA GLU A 147 7.26 -16.82 17.55
C GLU A 147 8.64 -16.44 16.99
N SER A 148 9.08 -17.07 15.88
CA SER A 148 10.34 -16.70 15.24
C SER A 148 10.25 -15.34 14.54
N LEU A 149 9.08 -15.02 13.94
CA LEU A 149 8.82 -13.72 13.32
C LEU A 149 8.71 -12.60 14.36
N LYS A 150 8.01 -12.83 15.48
CA LYS A 150 7.97 -11.89 16.62
C LYS A 150 9.36 -11.66 17.20
N ALA A 151 10.15 -12.71 17.39
CA ALA A 151 11.52 -12.59 17.88
C ALA A 151 12.41 -11.80 16.92
N THR A 152 12.25 -12.01 15.61
CA THR A 152 12.94 -11.23 14.57
C THR A 152 12.53 -9.75 14.65
N LEU A 153 11.24 -9.45 14.74
CA LEU A 153 10.71 -8.10 14.89
C LEU A 153 11.23 -7.40 16.15
N ALA A 154 11.34 -8.11 17.28
CA ALA A 154 11.81 -7.57 18.55
C ALA A 154 13.32 -7.30 18.58
N LYS A 155 14.12 -8.14 17.92
CA LYS A 155 15.59 -8.04 17.92
C LYS A 155 16.14 -7.20 16.77
N GLY A 156 15.40 -7.06 15.68
CA GLY A 156 15.86 -6.38 14.48
C GLY A 156 15.87 -4.87 14.61
N GLU A 157 16.87 -4.24 13.99
CA GLU A 157 16.97 -2.79 13.84
C GLU A 157 16.08 -2.35 12.67
N PHE A 158 14.78 -2.26 12.91
CA PHE A 158 13.80 -1.81 11.94
C PHE A 158 13.39 -0.35 12.19
N SER A 159 13.04 0.35 11.11
CA SER A 159 12.42 1.67 11.22
C SER A 159 11.11 1.60 12.02
N ARG A 160 10.66 2.72 12.60
CA ARG A 160 9.40 2.75 13.34
C ARG A 160 8.22 2.33 12.46
N ASP A 161 8.23 2.78 11.20
CA ASP A 161 7.17 2.51 10.24
C ASP A 161 7.18 1.03 9.83
N ASP A 162 8.35 0.46 9.53
CA ASP A 162 8.47 -0.97 9.21
C ASP A 162 8.02 -1.86 10.38
N ARG A 163 8.32 -1.46 11.62
CA ARG A 163 7.83 -2.19 12.81
C ARG A 163 6.32 -2.15 12.94
N SER A 164 5.72 -0.99 12.70
CA SER A 164 4.25 -0.84 12.74
C SER A 164 3.59 -1.72 11.68
N ILE A 165 4.09 -1.66 10.43
CA ILE A 165 3.57 -2.46 9.32
C ILE A 165 3.73 -3.96 9.61
N ALA A 166 4.91 -4.38 10.07
CA ALA A 166 5.17 -5.78 10.42
C ALA A 166 4.25 -6.27 11.55
N ALA A 167 4.01 -5.47 12.59
CA ALA A 167 3.11 -5.82 13.67
C ALA A 167 1.66 -6.03 13.20
N GLU A 168 1.18 -5.19 12.28
CA GLU A 168 -0.16 -5.31 11.72
C GLU A 168 -0.30 -6.50 10.78
N ILE A 169 0.73 -6.80 9.99
CA ILE A 169 0.74 -8.00 9.15
C ILE A 169 0.70 -9.26 10.04
N LEU A 170 1.41 -9.28 11.17
CA LEU A 170 1.35 -10.37 12.16
C LEU A 170 -0.03 -10.51 12.81
N ASP A 171 -0.68 -9.39 13.16
CA ASP A 171 -2.05 -9.39 13.70
C ASP A 171 -3.04 -9.93 12.66
N ASN A 172 -2.91 -9.52 11.40
CA ASN A 172 -3.72 -10.03 10.32
C ASN A 172 -3.53 -11.54 10.11
N SER A 173 -2.31 -12.08 10.26
CA SER A 173 -2.08 -13.53 10.21
C SER A 173 -2.91 -14.28 11.25
N ASN A 174 -2.91 -13.79 12.50
CA ASN A 174 -3.71 -14.36 13.58
C ASN A 174 -5.20 -14.29 13.24
N TRP A 175 -5.66 -13.17 12.69
CA TRP A 175 -7.06 -13.03 12.27
C TRP A 175 -7.44 -14.01 11.14
N LEU A 176 -6.56 -14.20 10.15
CA LEU A 176 -6.77 -15.11 9.01
C LEU A 176 -6.93 -16.58 9.41
N THR A 177 -6.39 -16.98 10.57
CA THR A 177 -6.56 -18.34 11.10
C THR A 177 -8.00 -18.66 11.49
N LYS A 178 -8.81 -17.63 11.77
CA LYS A 178 -10.18 -17.77 12.28
C LYS A 178 -11.25 -17.30 11.31
N ASN A 179 -10.86 -16.69 10.20
CA ASN A 179 -11.79 -16.01 9.31
C ASN A 179 -11.64 -16.47 7.86
N ASP A 180 -12.76 -16.88 7.26
CA ASP A 180 -12.79 -17.33 5.87
C ASP A 180 -13.64 -16.45 4.94
N ASP A 181 -14.24 -15.39 5.47
CA ASP A 181 -15.08 -14.48 4.69
C ASP A 181 -14.24 -13.69 3.67
N PRO A 182 -14.47 -13.88 2.36
CA PRO A 182 -13.66 -13.22 1.33
C PRO A 182 -13.80 -11.69 1.36
N ILE A 183 -14.97 -11.13 1.70
CA ILE A 183 -15.09 -9.66 1.74
C ILE A 183 -14.32 -9.07 2.93
N ALA A 184 -14.38 -9.73 4.10
CA ALA A 184 -13.59 -9.32 5.25
C ALA A 184 -12.08 -9.44 5.00
N LYS A 185 -11.63 -10.52 4.33
CA LYS A 185 -10.23 -10.68 3.93
C LYS A 185 -9.78 -9.57 2.98
N ALA A 186 -10.58 -9.28 1.95
CA ALA A 186 -10.30 -8.19 1.02
C ALA A 186 -10.11 -6.86 1.78
N HIS A 187 -11.02 -6.53 2.70
CA HIS A 187 -10.92 -5.31 3.50
C HIS A 187 -9.65 -5.25 4.35
N ARG A 188 -9.28 -6.34 5.03
CA ARG A 188 -8.04 -6.38 5.84
C ARG A 188 -6.79 -6.26 5.00
N PHE A 189 -6.71 -6.97 3.87
CA PHE A 189 -5.59 -6.82 2.94
C PHE A 189 -5.52 -5.42 2.34
N ASN A 190 -6.66 -4.79 2.11
CA ASN A 190 -6.77 -3.43 1.61
C ASN A 190 -6.20 -2.40 2.60
N GLU A 191 -6.43 -2.56 3.90
CA GLU A 191 -5.81 -1.72 4.95
C GLU A 191 -4.29 -1.85 4.97
N ILE A 192 -3.76 -3.08 4.83
CA ILE A 192 -2.30 -3.31 4.76
C ILE A 192 -1.72 -2.73 3.46
N ALA A 193 -2.45 -2.84 2.35
CA ALA A 193 -2.03 -2.30 1.06
C ALA A 193 -1.86 -0.78 1.11
N ASP A 194 -2.76 -0.06 1.79
CA ASP A 194 -2.64 1.39 2.00
C ASP A 194 -1.29 1.73 2.67
N LYS A 195 -0.89 0.97 3.69
CA LYS A 195 0.37 1.18 4.41
C LYS A 195 1.60 0.80 3.60
N LEU A 196 1.52 -0.24 2.76
CA LEU A 196 2.60 -0.59 1.84
C LEU A 196 2.80 0.50 0.77
N VAL A 197 1.74 1.17 0.31
CA VAL A 197 1.87 2.34 -0.58
C VAL A 197 2.55 3.49 0.15
N ASP A 198 2.14 3.79 1.38
CA ASP A 198 2.77 4.87 2.16
C ASP A 198 4.26 4.56 2.45
N ARG A 199 4.59 3.29 2.72
CA ARG A 199 5.98 2.81 2.80
C ARG A 199 6.73 3.00 1.48
N LEU A 200 6.11 2.66 0.35
CA LEU A 200 6.72 2.85 -0.97
C LEU A 200 7.03 4.33 -1.24
N VAL A 201 6.13 5.25 -0.87
CA VAL A 201 6.40 6.70 -0.93
C VAL A 201 7.65 7.04 -0.11
N ALA A 202 7.72 6.60 1.15
CA ALA A 202 8.87 6.88 2.03
C ALA A 202 10.18 6.30 1.48
N VAL A 203 10.16 5.06 0.97
CA VAL A 203 11.34 4.40 0.40
C VAL A 203 11.80 5.09 -0.88
N THR A 204 10.90 5.61 -1.72
CA THR A 204 11.31 6.34 -2.93
C THR A 204 12.09 7.63 -2.62
N ALA A 205 11.87 8.25 -1.45
CA ALA A 205 12.66 9.40 -1.02
C ALA A 205 14.15 9.05 -0.79
N THR A 206 14.47 7.80 -0.47
CA THR A 206 15.85 7.33 -0.26
C THR A 206 16.62 7.10 -1.55
N ARG A 207 15.92 7.00 -2.70
CA ARG A 207 16.46 6.64 -4.02
C ARG A 207 17.22 5.30 -4.08
N ASP A 208 17.00 4.42 -3.11
CA ASP A 208 17.52 3.05 -3.13
C ASP A 208 16.64 2.18 -4.04
N GLU A 209 17.12 1.94 -5.27
CA GLU A 209 16.37 1.17 -6.27
C GLU A 209 16.00 -0.24 -5.80
N SER A 210 16.88 -0.91 -5.03
CA SER A 210 16.62 -2.25 -4.53
C SER A 210 15.45 -2.26 -3.55
N ARG A 211 15.44 -1.31 -2.62
CA ARG A 211 14.34 -1.16 -1.65
C ARG A 211 13.03 -0.74 -2.31
N ILE A 212 13.09 0.15 -3.30
CA ILE A 212 11.90 0.56 -4.08
C ILE A 212 11.27 -0.65 -4.78
N VAL A 213 12.11 -1.49 -5.41
CA VAL A 213 11.63 -2.70 -6.11
C VAL A 213 11.00 -3.69 -5.15
N LYS A 214 11.64 -3.98 -4.00
CA LYS A 214 11.11 -4.90 -2.99
C LYS A 214 9.76 -4.41 -2.43
N ALA A 215 9.69 -3.14 -2.07
CA ALA A 215 8.46 -2.54 -1.55
C ALA A 215 7.32 -2.56 -2.59
N ALA A 216 7.62 -2.23 -3.84
CA ALA A 216 6.64 -2.26 -4.93
C ALA A 216 6.16 -3.69 -5.24
N ASP A 217 7.04 -4.68 -5.19
CA ASP A 217 6.66 -6.08 -5.43
C ASP A 217 5.85 -6.67 -4.27
N ALA A 218 6.17 -6.33 -3.01
CA ALA A 218 5.33 -6.68 -1.86
C ALA A 218 3.92 -6.08 -1.99
N TYR A 219 3.82 -4.79 -2.33
CA TYR A 219 2.52 -4.15 -2.59
C TYR A 219 1.76 -4.89 -3.70
N ARG A 220 2.39 -5.11 -4.86
CA ARG A 220 1.75 -5.77 -6.01
C ARG A 220 1.20 -7.14 -5.63
N ARG A 221 2.00 -7.98 -4.98
CA ARG A 221 1.57 -9.33 -4.57
C ARG A 221 0.39 -9.28 -3.60
N LEU A 222 0.42 -8.36 -2.63
CA LEU A 222 -0.68 -8.18 -1.69
C LEU A 222 -1.95 -7.71 -2.38
N ALA A 223 -1.85 -6.76 -3.31
CA ALA A 223 -2.98 -6.27 -4.08
C ALA A 223 -3.58 -7.38 -4.94
N GLU A 224 -2.78 -8.03 -5.79
CA GLU A 224 -3.26 -9.06 -6.73
C GLU A 224 -3.76 -10.33 -6.01
N GLN A 225 -3.00 -10.86 -5.05
CA GLN A 225 -3.30 -12.16 -4.43
C GLN A 225 -4.12 -12.04 -3.14
N GLY A 226 -4.09 -10.87 -2.51
CA GLY A 226 -4.80 -10.59 -1.26
C GLY A 226 -6.11 -9.85 -1.51
N VAL A 227 -6.07 -8.69 -2.17
CA VAL A 227 -7.27 -7.85 -2.39
C VAL A 227 -8.07 -8.39 -3.57
N ASP A 228 -7.49 -8.39 -4.78
CA ASP A 228 -8.19 -8.67 -6.03
C ASP A 228 -8.76 -10.09 -6.03
N ALA A 229 -7.94 -11.08 -5.65
CA ALA A 229 -8.38 -12.47 -5.58
C ALA A 229 -9.57 -12.69 -4.62
N ASN A 230 -9.65 -11.93 -3.51
CA ASN A 230 -10.78 -12.03 -2.58
C ASN A 230 -12.01 -11.26 -3.10
N VAL A 231 -11.81 -10.11 -3.74
CA VAL A 231 -12.89 -9.39 -4.44
C VAL A 231 -13.51 -10.26 -5.54
N GLU A 232 -12.69 -10.93 -6.34
CA GLU A 232 -13.15 -11.85 -7.39
C GLU A 232 -13.97 -13.01 -6.81
N ARG A 233 -13.55 -13.58 -5.67
CA ARG A 233 -14.34 -14.60 -4.96
C ARG A 233 -15.70 -14.07 -4.51
N VAL A 234 -15.76 -12.85 -3.97
CA VAL A 234 -17.03 -12.21 -3.57
C VAL A 234 -17.95 -12.05 -4.79
N VAL A 235 -17.43 -11.56 -5.91
CA VAL A 235 -18.22 -11.39 -7.14
C VAL A 235 -18.70 -12.73 -7.70
N ALA A 236 -17.86 -13.78 -7.64
CA ALA A 236 -18.20 -15.11 -8.13
C ALA A 236 -19.36 -15.77 -7.36
N ILE A 237 -19.61 -15.39 -6.10
CA ILE A 237 -20.76 -15.87 -5.32
C ILE A 237 -22.10 -15.34 -5.88
N GLY A 238 -22.10 -14.21 -6.59
CA GLY A 238 -23.25 -13.67 -7.32
C GLY A 238 -24.35 -13.01 -6.45
N PHE A 239 -24.56 -13.48 -5.22
CA PHE A 239 -25.55 -12.93 -4.29
C PHE A 239 -24.89 -12.04 -3.23
N LEU A 240 -24.90 -10.73 -3.45
CA LEU A 240 -24.39 -9.74 -2.50
C LEU A 240 -25.56 -9.12 -1.73
N ASN A 241 -25.58 -9.26 -0.41
CA ASN A 241 -26.47 -8.46 0.43
C ASN A 241 -25.99 -6.98 0.45
N ILE A 242 -26.85 -6.07 0.93
CA ILE A 242 -26.59 -4.62 0.93
C ILE A 242 -25.28 -4.29 1.68
N GLU A 243 -25.01 -4.97 2.80
CA GLU A 243 -23.81 -4.76 3.61
C GLU A 243 -22.53 -5.17 2.87
N THR A 244 -22.53 -6.35 2.24
CA THR A 244 -21.40 -6.86 1.44
C THR A 244 -21.14 -5.96 0.23
N LYS A 245 -22.20 -5.45 -0.41
CA LYS A 245 -22.08 -4.50 -1.51
C LYS A 245 -21.41 -3.20 -1.05
N ALA A 246 -21.85 -2.62 0.07
CA ALA A 246 -21.25 -1.41 0.62
C ALA A 246 -19.77 -1.61 1.00
N LYS A 247 -19.42 -2.76 1.60
CA LYS A 247 -18.02 -3.11 1.89
C LYS A 247 -17.18 -3.25 0.62
N LEU A 248 -17.74 -3.87 -0.42
CA LEU A 248 -17.07 -4.04 -1.70
C LEU A 248 -16.80 -2.69 -2.39
N GLU A 249 -17.80 -1.80 -2.40
CA GLU A 249 -17.66 -0.43 -2.92
C GLU A 249 -16.58 0.35 -2.16
N LYS A 250 -16.51 0.21 -0.83
CA LYS A 250 -15.45 0.82 -0.02
C LYS A 250 -14.06 0.31 -0.41
N VAL A 251 -13.89 -1.01 -0.58
CA VAL A 251 -12.61 -1.61 -1.02
C VAL A 251 -12.21 -1.07 -2.40
N GLN A 252 -13.15 -1.01 -3.34
CA GLN A 252 -12.90 -0.46 -4.68
C GLN A 252 -12.50 1.02 -4.65
N LEU A 253 -13.19 1.85 -3.85
CA LEU A 253 -12.86 3.26 -3.70
C LEU A 253 -11.45 3.47 -3.15
N GLN A 254 -11.06 2.68 -2.15
CA GLN A 254 -9.70 2.72 -1.60
C GLN A 254 -8.65 2.30 -2.64
N ASP A 255 -8.96 1.30 -3.46
CA ASP A 255 -8.09 0.86 -4.55
C ASP A 255 -7.87 1.93 -5.62
N GLU A 256 -8.92 2.66 -6.01
CA GLU A 256 -8.80 3.80 -6.90
C GLU A 256 -7.93 4.92 -6.30
N MET A 257 -8.05 5.20 -5.00
CA MET A 257 -7.21 6.17 -4.31
C MET A 257 -5.73 5.74 -4.31
N ARG A 258 -5.45 4.46 -4.07
CA ARG A 258 -4.08 3.92 -4.14
C ARG A 258 -3.52 3.99 -5.55
N ALA A 259 -4.29 3.64 -6.57
CA ALA A 259 -3.86 3.75 -7.96
C ALA A 259 -3.41 5.18 -8.29
N LYS A 260 -4.17 6.20 -7.88
CA LYS A 260 -3.78 7.61 -8.02
C LYS A 260 -2.50 7.95 -7.26
N LYS A 261 -2.33 7.46 -6.02
CA LYS A 261 -1.06 7.64 -5.27
C LYS A 261 0.12 7.00 -6.02
N LEU A 262 -0.03 5.79 -6.54
CA LEU A 262 1.01 5.08 -7.28
C LEU A 262 1.40 5.81 -8.58
N GLU A 263 0.43 6.35 -9.31
CA GLU A 263 0.69 7.19 -10.49
C GLU A 263 1.55 8.40 -10.13
N GLN A 264 1.22 9.10 -9.04
CA GLN A 264 2.02 10.24 -8.55
C GLN A 264 3.44 9.82 -8.15
N ILE A 265 3.61 8.65 -7.53
CA ILE A 265 4.93 8.11 -7.21
C ILE A 265 5.73 7.86 -8.50
N ILE A 266 5.12 7.20 -9.49
CA ILE A 266 5.75 6.91 -10.78
C ILE A 266 6.21 8.19 -11.47
N GLU A 267 5.38 9.23 -11.50
CA GLU A 267 5.69 10.51 -12.15
C GLU A 267 6.84 11.26 -11.47
N ARG A 268 6.95 11.20 -10.15
CA ARG A 268 7.98 11.91 -9.37
C ARG A 268 9.34 11.22 -9.37
N ASN A 269 9.39 9.93 -9.70
CA ASN A 269 10.63 9.14 -9.67
C ASN A 269 11.46 9.30 -10.96
N PRO A 270 12.80 9.15 -10.89
CA PRO A 270 13.68 9.20 -12.06
C PRO A 270 13.38 8.06 -13.05
N GLU A 271 13.72 8.24 -14.33
CA GLU A 271 13.36 7.30 -15.42
C GLU A 271 13.69 5.82 -15.15
N PRO A 272 14.86 5.44 -14.59
CA PRO A 272 15.15 4.03 -14.29
C PRO A 272 14.15 3.41 -13.29
N ALA A 273 13.93 4.09 -12.16
CA ALA A 273 12.97 3.67 -11.14
C ALA A 273 11.53 3.69 -11.68
N ARG A 274 11.17 4.73 -12.44
CA ARG A 274 9.86 4.88 -13.10
C ARG A 274 9.55 3.72 -14.03
N LYS A 275 10.50 3.30 -14.87
CA LYS A 275 10.33 2.15 -15.79
C LYS A 275 10.13 0.85 -15.02
N THR A 276 10.88 0.67 -13.94
CA THR A 276 10.77 -0.53 -13.10
C THR A 276 9.44 -0.55 -12.34
N LEU A 277 9.04 0.56 -11.71
CA LEU A 277 7.74 0.70 -11.06
C LEU A 277 6.59 0.46 -12.03
N ARG A 278 6.63 1.08 -13.23
CA ARG A 278 5.63 0.82 -14.28
C ARG A 278 5.58 -0.65 -14.69
N ARG A 279 6.73 -1.33 -14.77
CA ARG A 279 6.78 -2.75 -15.13
C ARG A 279 6.14 -3.62 -14.06
N ILE A 280 6.49 -3.39 -12.79
CA ILE A 280 5.95 -4.13 -11.64
C ILE A 280 4.44 -3.88 -11.57
N LEU A 281 4.01 -2.63 -11.67
CA LEU A 281 2.62 -2.24 -11.50
C LEU A 281 1.76 -2.40 -12.77
N LYS A 282 2.31 -2.86 -13.89
CA LYS A 282 1.55 -3.05 -15.15
C LYS A 282 0.41 -4.07 -15.01
N GLY A 283 0.53 -5.01 -14.06
CA GLY A 283 -0.50 -6.01 -13.77
C GLY A 283 -1.60 -5.51 -12.84
N HIS A 284 -1.31 -4.51 -12.01
CA HIS A 284 -2.29 -3.93 -11.10
C HIS A 284 -3.11 -2.89 -11.86
N HIS A 285 -4.24 -3.32 -12.40
CA HIS A 285 -5.28 -2.42 -12.84
C HIS A 285 -6.22 -2.22 -11.66
N PRO A 286 -6.49 -0.96 -11.24
CA PRO A 286 -7.54 -0.76 -10.27
C PRO A 286 -8.78 -1.46 -10.79
N HIS A 287 -9.59 -2.03 -9.90
CA HIS A 287 -10.85 -2.64 -10.28
C HIS A 287 -11.72 -1.58 -10.96
N LYS A 288 -11.49 -1.36 -12.26
CA LYS A 288 -12.35 -0.56 -13.12
C LYS A 288 -13.66 -1.26 -12.95
N GLY A 289 -14.59 -0.62 -12.26
CA GLY A 289 -15.94 -1.11 -12.06
C GLY A 289 -16.51 -1.48 -13.40
N LYS A 290 -16.19 -2.70 -13.88
CA LYS A 290 -16.96 -3.39 -14.89
C LYS A 290 -18.35 -3.26 -14.33
N LYS A 291 -19.25 -2.79 -15.18
CA LYS A 291 -20.58 -2.30 -14.86
C LYS A 291 -21.46 -3.41 -14.25
N PHE A 292 -21.03 -4.06 -13.18
CA PHE A 292 -21.68 -5.16 -12.48
C PHE A 292 -23.02 -4.68 -11.92
N PHE A 293 -23.14 -3.39 -11.62
CA PHE A 293 -24.39 -2.77 -11.18
C PHE A 293 -25.36 -2.36 -12.30
N LYS A 294 -25.00 -2.50 -13.60
CA LYS A 294 -25.94 -2.18 -14.69
C LYS A 294 -26.87 -3.34 -15.10
N THR A 295 -26.70 -4.53 -14.53
CA THR A 295 -27.41 -5.73 -15.01
C THR A 295 -28.31 -6.39 -13.96
N ILE A 296 -28.51 -5.79 -12.78
CA ILE A 296 -29.37 -6.32 -11.71
C ILE A 296 -30.51 -5.33 -11.38
N ASN A 297 -31.13 -4.76 -12.41
CA ASN A 297 -32.43 -4.09 -12.34
C ASN A 297 -33.39 -4.77 -13.31
#